data_AF-A0A7C5EQI2-F1
#
_entry.id   AF-A0A7C5EQI2-F1
#
_cell.length_a   1.000
_cell.length_b   1.000
_cell.length_c   1.000
_cell.angle_alpha   90.00
_cell.angle_beta   90.00
_cell.angle_gamma   90.00
#
_symmetry.space_group_name_H-M   'P 1'
#
loop_
_entity.id
_entity.type
_entity.pdbx_description
1 polymer ?
#
loop_
_entity_poly.entity_id
_entity_poly.type
_entity_poly.pdbx_seq_one_letter_code
_entity_poly.pdbx_strand_id
1 'polypeptide(L)'
;MRTLSSRIRREIEKRDDELVQTARELTRSLRGDKRRQLRNIQDIAEGTDSWKALELFIRYQAARGEIDKEWAESAIQHLGGLQGMATSLASQVVGTEARAVHLALASRVLGYAVRWHTWDTKAREVTE
;
A
#
# COMPACT_ATOMS: atom_id res chain seq x y z
N MET A 1 6.63 -14.57 3.35
CA MET A 1 5.68 -13.77 4.14
C MET A 1 6.39 -13.26 5.37
N ARG A 2 6.45 -11.94 5.57
CA ARG A 2 7.09 -11.34 6.76
C ARG A 2 6.33 -11.75 8.01
N THR A 3 7.05 -12.21 9.03
CA THR A 3 6.45 -12.61 10.31
C THR A 3 6.56 -11.47 11.30
N LEU A 4 5.49 -10.69 11.44
CA LEU A 4 5.37 -9.70 12.52
C LEU A 4 4.85 -10.36 13.79
N SER A 5 5.31 -9.89 14.95
CA SER A 5 4.78 -10.31 16.24
C SER A 5 3.29 -9.96 16.37
N SER A 6 2.56 -10.75 17.18
CA SER A 6 1.12 -10.50 17.41
C SER A 6 0.85 -9.12 18.02
N ARG A 7 1.78 -8.60 18.83
CA ARG A 7 1.70 -7.25 19.39
C ARG A 7 1.76 -6.19 18.29
N ILE A 8 2.72 -6.27 17.38
CA ILE A 8 2.84 -5.31 16.27
C ILE A 8 1.63 -5.38 15.34
N ARG A 9 1.12 -6.58 15.02
CA ARG A 9 -0.09 -6.73 14.20
C ARG A 9 -1.28 -5.99 14.81
N ARG A 10 -1.51 -6.15 16.12
CA ARG A 10 -2.56 -5.42 16.83
C ARG A 10 -2.38 -3.91 16.80
N GLU A 11 -1.16 -3.41 16.92
CA GLU A 11 -0.92 -1.96 16.82
C GLU A 11 -1.15 -1.44 15.38
N ILE A 12 -0.86 -2.24 14.35
CA ILE A 12 -1.22 -1.91 12.97
C ILE A 12 -2.74 -1.89 12.79
N GLU A 13 -3.46 -2.88 13.32
CA GLU A 13 -4.93 -2.97 13.24
C GLU A 13 -5.61 -1.76 13.89
N LYS A 14 -5.07 -1.24 15.00
CA LYS A 14 -5.56 0.00 15.62
C LYS A 14 -5.45 1.23 14.72
N ARG A 15 -4.65 1.18 13.65
CA ARG A 15 -4.50 2.26 12.66
C ARG A 15 -5.32 2.02 11.41
N ASP A 16 -6.17 1.00 11.38
CA ASP A 16 -6.88 0.61 10.16
C ASP A 16 -7.67 1.76 9.54
N ASP A 17 -8.33 2.61 10.33
CA ASP A 17 -9.06 3.77 9.80
C ASP A 17 -8.15 4.74 9.02
N GLU A 18 -6.97 5.04 9.57
CA GLU A 18 -5.95 5.90 8.90
C GLU A 18 -5.45 5.24 7.61
N LEU A 19 -5.21 3.92 7.64
CA LEU A 19 -4.72 3.16 6.48
C LEU A 19 -5.79 3.02 5.38
N VAL A 20 -7.06 2.83 5.75
CA VAL A 20 -8.21 2.78 4.84
C VAL A 20 -8.41 4.15 4.19
N GLN A 21 -8.25 5.24 4.93
CA GLN A 21 -8.35 6.59 4.39
C GLN A 21 -7.20 6.89 3.41
N THR A 22 -5.96 6.53 3.78
CA THR A 22 -4.79 6.62 2.89
C THR A 22 -5.03 5.85 1.59
N ALA A 23 -5.58 4.63 1.69
CA ALA A 23 -5.90 3.81 0.53
C ALA A 23 -6.97 4.45 -0.37
N ARG A 24 -7.99 5.07 0.21
CA ARG A 24 -9.02 5.79 -0.54
C ARG A 24 -8.42 6.95 -1.34
N GLU A 25 -7.53 7.71 -0.72
CA GLU A 25 -6.84 8.82 -1.37
C GLU A 25 -6.01 8.36 -2.56
N LEU A 26 -5.29 7.24 -2.42
CA LEU A 26 -4.56 6.63 -3.54
C LEU A 26 -5.50 6.29 -4.70
N THR A 27 -6.71 5.80 -4.44
CA THR A 27 -7.60 5.39 -5.53
C THR A 27 -8.28 6.54 -6.27
N ARG A 28 -8.33 7.76 -5.69
CA ARG A 28 -9.09 8.89 -6.26
C ARG A 28 -8.61 9.33 -7.64
N SER A 29 -7.31 9.27 -7.89
CA SER A 29 -6.70 9.70 -9.14
C SER A 29 -6.49 8.55 -10.14
N LEU A 30 -6.82 7.30 -9.78
CA LEU A 30 -6.74 6.17 -10.70
C LEU A 30 -7.82 6.27 -11.78
N ARG A 31 -7.39 6.09 -13.03
CA ARG A 31 -8.28 6.02 -14.18
C ARG A 31 -8.37 4.61 -14.73
N GLY A 32 -9.57 4.23 -15.16
CA GLY A 32 -9.86 2.89 -15.70
C GLY A 32 -9.81 1.77 -14.65
N ASP A 33 -9.98 0.52 -15.11
CA ASP A 33 -9.79 -0.64 -14.24
C ASP A 33 -8.30 -0.92 -14.04
N LYS A 34 -7.83 -0.74 -12.81
CA LYS A 34 -6.45 -0.96 -12.36
C LYS A 34 -6.36 -2.01 -11.25
N ARG A 35 -7.42 -2.81 -11.05
CA ARG A 35 -7.48 -3.85 -10.00
C ARG A 35 -6.30 -4.80 -10.08
N ARG A 36 -5.93 -5.24 -11.30
CA ARG A 36 -4.81 -6.15 -11.53
C ARG A 36 -3.48 -5.51 -11.15
N GLN A 37 -3.23 -4.27 -11.58
CA GLN A 37 -1.99 -3.55 -11.30
C GLN A 37 -1.83 -3.30 -9.80
N LEU A 38 -2.89 -2.90 -9.10
CA LEU A 38 -2.88 -2.74 -7.65
C LEU A 38 -2.58 -4.05 -6.92
N ARG A 39 -3.18 -5.17 -7.34
CA ARG A 39 -2.88 -6.50 -6.77
C ARG A 39 -1.42 -6.89 -7.00
N ASN A 40 -0.90 -6.70 -8.22
CA ASN A 40 0.51 -7.00 -8.49
C ASN A 40 1.44 -6.18 -7.59
N ILE A 41 1.15 -4.90 -7.36
CA ILE A 41 1.95 -4.05 -6.46
C ILE A 41 1.82 -4.53 -5.00
N GLN A 42 0.62 -4.91 -4.57
CA GLN A 42 0.38 -5.52 -3.26
C GLN A 42 1.20 -6.80 -3.09
N ASP A 43 1.19 -7.70 -4.08
CA ASP A 43 1.92 -8.98 -4.04
C ASP A 43 3.43 -8.74 -3.88
N ILE A 44 4.00 -7.76 -4.61
CA ILE A 44 5.39 -7.35 -4.43
C ILE A 44 5.61 -6.79 -3.02
N ALA A 45 4.69 -5.94 -2.54
CA ALA A 45 4.73 -5.38 -1.18
C ALA A 45 4.52 -6.44 -0.08
N GLU A 46 4.07 -7.64 -0.38
CA GLU A 46 3.96 -8.78 0.53
C GLU A 46 5.18 -9.73 0.46
N GLY A 47 5.79 -9.82 -0.73
CA GLY A 47 6.89 -10.74 -1.01
C GLY A 47 8.31 -10.18 -0.81
N THR A 48 8.52 -8.86 -0.90
CA THR A 48 9.87 -8.26 -0.82
C THR A 48 10.25 -7.79 0.58
N ASP A 49 11.52 -7.85 0.99
CA ASP A 49 11.97 -7.14 2.21
C ASP A 49 12.61 -5.78 1.91
N SER A 50 12.52 -5.33 0.66
CA SER A 50 13.13 -4.08 0.20
C SER A 50 12.09 -3.06 -0.26
N TRP A 51 11.96 -1.98 0.50
CA TRP A 51 11.19 -0.80 0.08
C TRP A 51 11.64 -0.27 -1.29
N LYS A 52 12.95 -0.29 -1.59
CA LYS A 52 13.47 0.14 -2.88
C LYS A 52 13.05 -0.77 -4.04
N ALA A 53 12.87 -2.07 -3.79
CA ALA A 53 12.33 -2.98 -4.80
C ALA A 53 10.85 -2.67 -5.10
N LEU A 54 10.06 -2.37 -4.07
CA LEU A 54 8.68 -1.93 -4.24
C LEU A 54 8.57 -0.59 -4.99
N GLU A 55 9.35 0.42 -4.59
CA GLU A 55 9.42 1.70 -5.31
C GLU A 55 9.76 1.49 -6.80
N LEU A 56 10.79 0.69 -7.08
CA LEU A 56 11.23 0.43 -8.44
C LEU A 56 10.15 -0.28 -9.25
N PHE A 57 9.44 -1.23 -8.64
CA PHE A 57 8.34 -1.92 -9.31
C PHE A 57 7.19 -0.97 -9.65
N ILE A 58 6.82 -0.05 -8.75
CA ILE A 58 5.80 0.97 -9.02
C ILE A 58 6.23 1.87 -10.20
N ARG A 59 7.48 2.37 -10.19
CA ARG A 59 8.02 3.16 -11.30
C ARG A 59 8.05 2.37 -12.61
N TYR A 60 8.36 1.07 -12.55
CA TYR A 60 8.38 0.19 -13.71
C TYR A 60 6.98 0.00 -14.32
N GLN A 61 5.93 -0.17 -13.49
CA GLN A 61 4.55 -0.23 -13.99
C GLN A 61 4.17 1.09 -14.68
N ALA A 62 4.58 2.24 -14.14
CA ALA A 62 4.35 3.53 -14.77
C ALA A 62 5.08 3.69 -16.10
N ALA A 63 6.35 3.28 -16.16
CA ALA A 63 7.15 3.32 -17.39
C ALA A 63 6.55 2.44 -18.52
N ARG A 64 5.79 1.41 -18.16
CA ARG A 64 5.06 0.55 -19.10
C ARG A 64 3.69 1.09 -19.53
N GLY A 65 3.24 2.21 -18.96
CA GLY A 65 1.89 2.75 -19.18
C GLY A 65 0.78 1.96 -18.49
N GLU A 66 1.12 1.04 -17.59
CA GLU A 66 0.13 0.24 -16.84
C GLU A 66 -0.58 1.07 -15.77
N ILE A 67 0.09 2.09 -15.24
CA ILE A 67 -0.43 3.09 -14.30
C ILE A 67 0.09 4.48 -14.67
N ASP A 68 -0.63 5.53 -14.29
CA ASP A 68 -0.19 6.89 -14.55
C ASP A 68 1.07 7.25 -13.75
N LYS A 69 2.00 7.99 -14.37
CA LYS A 69 3.26 8.40 -13.72
C LYS A 69 3.03 9.27 -12.50
N GLU A 70 2.08 10.20 -12.58
CA GLU A 70 1.70 11.07 -11.45
C GLU A 70 1.14 10.25 -10.29
N TRP A 71 0.30 9.25 -10.61
CA TRP A 71 -0.21 8.32 -9.60
C TRP A 71 0.93 7.55 -8.94
N ALA A 72 1.88 7.03 -9.73
CA ALA A 72 3.00 6.26 -9.23
C ALA A 72 3.87 7.05 -8.24
N GLU A 73 4.19 8.31 -8.54
CA GLU A 73 4.96 9.16 -7.63
C GLU A 73 4.17 9.52 -6.37
N SER A 74 2.87 9.82 -6.51
CA SER A 74 1.99 10.03 -5.34
C SER A 74 1.92 8.78 -4.46
N ALA A 75 1.74 7.59 -5.05
CA ALA A 75 1.72 6.33 -4.33
C ALA A 75 3.03 6.07 -3.57
N ILE A 76 4.18 6.34 -4.20
CA ILE A 76 5.49 6.22 -3.55
C ILE A 76 5.62 7.19 -2.37
N GLN A 77 5.11 8.42 -2.49
CA GLN A 77 5.13 9.40 -1.39
C GLN A 77 4.25 8.96 -0.22
N HIS A 78 2.99 8.59 -0.47
CA HIS A 78 2.06 8.17 0.58
C HIS A 78 2.55 6.90 1.29
N LEU A 79 2.93 5.87 0.52
CA LEU A 79 3.41 4.60 1.07
C LEU A 79 4.77 4.77 1.75
N GLY A 80 5.65 5.63 1.22
CA GLY A 80 6.94 5.98 1.84
C GLY A 80 6.76 6.75 3.15
N GLY A 81 5.77 7.63 3.23
CA GLY A 81 5.43 8.39 4.43
C GLY A 81 5.05 7.52 5.64
N LEU A 82 4.65 6.27 5.42
CA LEU A 82 4.38 5.30 6.49
C LEU A 82 5.64 4.90 7.28
N GLN A 83 6.84 5.21 6.79
CA GLN A 83 8.10 4.90 7.48
C GLN A 83 8.19 5.52 8.89
N GLY A 84 7.64 6.73 9.08
CA GLY A 84 7.60 7.37 10.40
C GLY A 84 6.74 6.58 11.40
N MET A 85 5.54 6.19 10.96
CA MET A 85 4.64 5.32 11.74
C MET A 85 5.31 3.97 12.04
N ALA A 86 5.94 3.36 11.04
CA ALA A 86 6.63 2.09 11.19
C ALA A 86 7.75 2.13 12.23
N THR A 87 8.52 3.22 12.25
CA THR A 87 9.61 3.45 13.22
C THR A 87 9.06 3.59 14.63
N SER A 88 7.97 4.35 14.78
CA SER A 88 7.28 4.53 16.07
C SER A 88 6.67 3.23 16.60
N LEU A 89 6.14 2.37 15.74
CA LEU A 89 5.60 1.07 16.14
C LEU A 89 6.70 0.08 16.50
N ALA A 90 7.77 0.01 15.70
CA ALA A 90 8.88 -0.90 15.93
C ALA A 90 9.62 -0.61 17.24
N SER A 91 9.72 0.65 17.67
CA SER A 91 10.37 1.02 18.94
C SER A 91 9.61 0.52 20.18
N GLN A 92 8.34 0.16 20.05
CA GLN A 92 7.51 -0.34 21.16
C GLN A 92 7.76 -1.83 21.46
N VAL A 93 8.44 -2.56 20.57
CA VAL A 93 8.65 -4.00 20.67
C VAL A 93 10.08 -4.36 20.28
N VAL A 94 10.88 -4.74 21.28
CA VAL A 94 12.27 -5.17 21.11
C VAL A 94 12.39 -6.25 20.03
N GLY A 95 13.39 -6.11 19.15
CA GLY A 95 13.65 -7.04 18.05
C GLY A 95 12.75 -6.87 16.83
N THR A 96 11.90 -5.84 16.79
CA THR A 96 11.08 -5.53 15.60
C THR A 96 11.85 -4.62 14.65
N GLU A 97 11.97 -5.04 13.39
CA GLU A 97 12.56 -4.19 12.36
C GLU A 97 11.54 -3.21 11.78
N ALA A 98 11.83 -1.91 11.86
CA ALA A 98 10.97 -0.86 11.31
C ALA A 98 10.68 -1.05 9.81
N ARG A 99 11.64 -1.59 9.05
CA ARG A 99 11.48 -1.90 7.62
C ARG A 99 10.39 -2.96 7.37
N ALA A 100 10.37 -4.00 8.18
CA ALA A 100 9.36 -5.06 8.07
C ALA A 100 7.96 -4.52 8.39
N VAL A 101 7.86 -3.65 9.41
CA VAL A 101 6.61 -2.95 9.76
C VAL A 101 6.17 -2.02 8.64
N HIS A 102 7.09 -1.25 8.05
CA HIS A 102 6.81 -0.33 6.94
C HIS A 102 6.20 -1.06 5.74
N LEU A 103 6.83 -2.15 5.31
CA LEU A 103 6.32 -2.93 4.19
C LEU A 103 4.99 -3.63 4.50
N ALA A 104 4.75 -4.00 5.76
CA ALA A 104 3.45 -4.53 6.17
C ALA A 104 2.34 -3.46 6.15
N LEU A 105 2.64 -2.24 6.59
CA LEU A 105 1.72 -1.11 6.46
C LEU A 105 1.42 -0.81 4.99
N ALA A 106 2.45 -0.78 4.14
CA ALA A 106 2.30 -0.53 2.71
C ALA A 106 1.44 -1.60 2.02
N SER A 107 1.72 -2.89 2.26
CA SER A 107 0.89 -4.01 1.76
C SER A 107 -0.56 -3.88 2.21
N ARG A 108 -0.80 -3.53 3.48
CA ARG A 108 -2.15 -3.38 4.02
C ARG A 108 -2.92 -2.23 3.36
N VAL A 109 -2.28 -1.07 3.18
CA VAL A 109 -2.84 0.07 2.43
C VAL A 109 -3.17 -0.33 1.00
N LEU A 110 -2.26 -1.04 0.31
CA LEU A 110 -2.49 -1.52 -1.06
C LEU A 110 -3.67 -2.51 -1.12
N GLY A 111 -3.81 -3.39 -0.14
CA GLY A 111 -4.96 -4.29 -0.03
C GLY A 111 -6.29 -3.54 0.17
N TYR A 112 -6.30 -2.47 0.96
CA TYR A 112 -7.46 -1.57 1.04
C TYR A 112 -7.70 -0.81 -0.27
N ALA A 113 -6.65 -0.39 -0.97
CA ALA A 113 -6.77 0.32 -2.25
C ALA A 113 -7.40 -0.57 -3.32
N VAL A 114 -7.05 -1.87 -3.36
CA VAL A 114 -7.72 -2.85 -4.24
C VAL A 114 -9.23 -2.89 -3.96
N ARG A 115 -9.64 -2.86 -2.68
CA ARG A 115 -11.06 -2.88 -2.27
C ARG A 115 -11.77 -1.59 -2.67
N TRP A 116 -11.19 -0.42 -2.37
CA TRP A 116 -11.73 0.88 -2.78
C TRP A 116 -11.88 0.98 -4.29
N HIS A 117 -10.83 0.64 -5.05
CA HIS A 117 -10.88 0.70 -6.51
C HIS A 117 -11.95 -0.25 -7.08
N THR A 118 -12.14 -1.42 -6.47
CA THR A 118 -13.20 -2.36 -6.86
C THR A 118 -14.59 -1.78 -6.60
N TRP A 119 -14.78 -1.12 -5.46
CA TRP A 119 -16.04 -0.45 -5.12
C TRP A 119 -16.34 0.69 -6.10
N ASP A 120 -15.38 1.60 -6.31
CA ASP A 120 -15.55 2.78 -7.15
C ASP A 120 -15.76 2.43 -8.63
N THR A 121 -15.09 1.38 -9.13
CA THR A 121 -15.29 0.92 -10.52
C THR A 121 -16.68 0.31 -10.73
N LYS A 122 -17.13 -0.56 -9.81
CA LYS A 122 -18.47 -1.15 -9.91
C LYS A 122 -19.60 -0.12 -9.77
N ALA A 123 -19.41 0.91 -8.94
CA ALA A 123 -20.39 1.99 -8.82
C ALA A 123 -20.58 2.76 -10.15
N ARG A 124 -19.51 2.92 -10.93
CA ARG A 124 -19.55 3.58 -12.25
C ARG A 124 -20.26 2.72 -13.30
N GLU A 125 -20.05 1.41 -13.28
CA GLU A 125 -20.72 0.44 -14.19
C GLU A 125 -22.25 0.40 -14.02
N VAL A 126 -22.80 0.79 -12.86
CA VAL A 126 -24.26 0.80 -12.60
C VAL A 126 -24.92 2.12 -13.01
N THR A 127 -24.12 3.17 -13.27
CA THR A 127 -24.62 4.52 -13.57
C THR A 127 -24.57 4.84 -15.08
N GLU A 128 -23.93 3.97 -15.89
CA GLU A 128 -23.92 4.00 -17.35
C GLU A 128 -24.97 3.05 -17.94
#